data_AF-A0AAV6B7Y9-F1
#
_entry.id   AF-A0AAV6B7Y9-F1
#
_cell.length_a   1.000
_cell.length_b   1.000
_cell.length_c   1.000
_cell.angle_alpha   90.00
_cell.angle_beta   90.00
_cell.angle_gamma   90.00
#
_symmetry.space_group_name_H-M   'P 1'
#
loop_
_entity.id
_entity.type
_entity.pdbx_description
1 polymer ?
#
loop_
_entity_poly.entity_id
_entity_poly.type
_entity_poly.pdbx_seq_one_letter_code
_entity_poly.pdbx_strand_id
1 'polypeptide(L)'
;MNEKQRQHDAEANRVIYTGLLTYGRGRILRNFARDSCIASTRVALLVLHRFGIRAVAMPCKVKVFNPMYWKRIREGVSDISKHLPGEWSVGIGYGYGPTQPGRMAFNGHLVAVTDPSRGVMVDLSIDQISRPNKGIFFQPLAGTFDGPQFGYETAGGTLQYDFDPTNTAYQESIYSTGQHSVINEIVNDTCNDIHERMRTQAARNGRNNAIA
;
A
#
# COMPACT_ATOMS: atom_id res chain seq x y z
N MET A 1 -12.10 0.63 26.78
CA MET A 1 -12.87 1.16 25.64
C MET A 1 -14.12 0.29 25.46
N ASN A 2 -15.31 0.88 25.36
CA ASN A 2 -16.55 0.10 25.17
C ASN A 2 -16.72 -0.34 23.70
N GLU A 3 -17.59 -1.32 23.46
CA GLU A 3 -17.77 -1.92 22.13
C GLU A 3 -18.28 -0.92 21.08
N LYS A 4 -19.17 0.00 21.48
CA LYS A 4 -19.69 1.03 20.58
C LYS A 4 -18.59 1.97 20.08
N GLN A 5 -17.67 2.36 20.97
CA GLN A 5 -16.52 3.19 20.59
C GLN A 5 -15.61 2.44 19.61
N ARG A 6 -15.35 1.15 19.83
CA ARG A 6 -14.56 0.33 18.89
C ARG A 6 -15.17 0.28 17.49
N GLN A 7 -16.47 0.09 17.41
CA GLN A 7 -17.19 0.03 16.13
C GLN A 7 -17.16 1.39 15.42
N HIS A 8 -17.35 2.47 16.16
CA HIS A 8 -17.26 3.83 15.62
C HIS A 8 -15.85 4.12 15.07
N ASP A 9 -14.80 3.78 15.83
CA ASP A 9 -13.42 3.99 15.41
C ASP A 9 -13.05 3.11 14.20
N ALA A 10 -13.54 1.87 14.16
CA ALA A 10 -13.35 0.96 13.03
C ALA A 10 -13.99 1.53 11.75
N GLU A 11 -15.20 2.09 11.84
CA GLU A 11 -15.85 2.68 10.68
C GLU A 11 -15.17 3.97 10.22
N ALA A 12 -14.74 4.83 11.16
CA ALA A 12 -13.96 6.02 10.84
C ALA A 12 -12.66 5.65 10.11
N ASN A 13 -11.92 4.67 10.65
CA ASN A 13 -10.70 4.15 10.04
C ASN A 13 -10.96 3.56 8.65
N ARG A 14 -12.08 2.85 8.45
CA ARG A 14 -12.46 2.31 7.14
C ARG A 14 -12.64 3.43 6.10
N VAL A 15 -13.28 4.54 6.47
CA VAL A 15 -13.44 5.71 5.58
C VAL A 15 -12.10 6.32 5.24
N ILE A 16 -11.21 6.44 6.23
CA ILE A 16 -9.86 7.00 6.03
C ILE A 16 -9.05 6.13 5.08
N TYR A 17 -8.95 4.82 5.32
CA TYR A 17 -8.22 3.91 4.41
C TYR A 17 -8.84 3.92 3.02
N THR A 18 -10.16 3.77 2.90
CA THR A 18 -10.85 3.76 1.60
C THR A 18 -10.60 5.06 0.83
N GLY A 19 -10.70 6.22 1.49
CA GLY A 19 -10.44 7.49 0.87
C GLY A 19 -8.97 7.65 0.46
N LEU A 20 -8.03 7.19 1.29
CA LEU A 20 -6.61 7.18 0.95
C LEU A 20 -6.33 6.34 -0.31
N LEU A 21 -6.92 5.14 -0.43
CA LEU A 21 -6.80 4.29 -1.62
C LEU A 21 -7.46 4.91 -2.85
N THR A 22 -8.62 5.55 -2.67
CA THR A 22 -9.41 6.14 -3.76
C THR A 22 -8.74 7.37 -4.35
N TYR A 23 -8.24 8.27 -3.49
CA TYR A 23 -7.81 9.61 -3.91
C TYR A 23 -6.30 9.79 -3.95
N GLY A 24 -5.57 9.10 -3.06
CA GLY A 24 -4.14 9.33 -2.87
C GLY A 24 -3.31 8.97 -4.09
N ARG A 25 -3.45 7.75 -4.62
CA ARG A 25 -2.60 7.27 -5.70
C ARG A 25 -2.76 8.06 -7.00
N GLY A 26 -3.99 8.40 -7.36
CA GLY A 26 -4.26 9.21 -8.57
C GLY A 26 -3.58 10.57 -8.52
N ARG A 27 -3.49 11.19 -7.34
CA ARG A 27 -2.78 12.47 -7.13
C ARG A 27 -1.27 12.31 -7.18
N ILE A 28 -0.74 11.25 -6.57
CA ILE A 28 0.69 10.92 -6.62
C ILE A 28 1.15 10.78 -8.08
N LEU A 29 0.41 10.03 -8.90
CA LEU A 29 0.78 9.77 -10.30
C LEU A 29 0.77 11.01 -11.21
N ARG A 30 0.23 12.15 -10.76
CA ARG A 30 0.30 13.43 -11.51
C ARG A 30 1.68 14.07 -11.44
N ASN A 31 2.44 13.78 -10.39
CA ASN A 31 3.73 14.43 -10.10
C ASN A 31 4.89 13.44 -9.97
N PHE A 32 4.58 12.15 -9.88
CA PHE A 32 5.55 11.08 -9.65
C PHE A 32 5.36 9.95 -10.66
N ALA A 33 6.46 9.28 -10.99
CA ALA A 33 6.45 8.08 -11.81
C ALA A 33 5.75 6.91 -11.09
N ARG A 34 5.48 5.83 -11.82
CA ARG A 34 4.75 4.68 -11.26
C ARG A 34 5.55 3.95 -10.18
N ASP A 35 6.87 3.94 -10.27
CA ASP A 35 7.83 3.38 -9.32
C ASP A 35 8.11 4.30 -8.11
N SER A 36 7.11 5.06 -7.67
CA SER A 36 7.24 6.07 -6.60
C SER A 36 6.92 5.57 -5.18
N CYS A 37 7.33 4.35 -4.81
CA CYS A 37 6.93 3.73 -3.53
C CYS A 37 7.29 4.58 -2.29
N ILE A 38 8.41 5.30 -2.32
CA ILE A 38 8.84 6.21 -1.24
C ILE A 38 7.87 7.39 -1.09
N ALA A 39 7.54 8.08 -2.19
CA ALA A 39 6.60 9.21 -2.18
C ALA A 39 5.19 8.74 -1.78
N SER A 40 4.77 7.59 -2.32
CA SER A 40 3.49 6.96 -1.99
C SER A 40 3.36 6.63 -0.50
N THR A 41 4.39 6.02 0.08
CA THR A 41 4.41 5.71 1.53
C THR A 41 4.40 6.98 2.35
N ARG A 42 5.18 7.99 1.97
CA ARG A 42 5.21 9.27 2.68
C ARG A 42 3.85 9.96 2.71
N VAL A 43 3.14 10.00 1.58
CA VAL A 43 1.76 10.53 1.52
C VAL A 43 0.85 9.74 2.46
N ALA A 44 0.92 8.40 2.42
CA ALA A 44 0.12 7.56 3.32
C ALA A 44 0.39 7.88 4.80
N LEU A 45 1.65 7.99 5.21
CA LEU A 45 2.02 8.33 6.58
C LEU A 45 1.46 9.69 7.02
N LEU A 46 1.67 10.72 6.21
CA LEU A 46 1.24 12.09 6.54
C LEU A 46 -0.29 12.19 6.61
N VAL A 47 -1.02 11.51 5.72
CA VAL A 47 -2.48 11.46 5.79
C VAL A 47 -2.93 10.72 7.05
N LEU A 48 -2.40 9.52 7.33
CA LEU A 48 -2.76 8.74 8.52
C LEU A 48 -2.49 9.51 9.82
N HIS A 49 -1.33 10.17 9.92
CA HIS A 49 -0.98 10.99 11.09
C HIS A 49 -1.95 12.16 11.29
N ARG A 50 -2.44 12.81 10.21
CA ARG A 50 -3.46 13.88 10.32
C ARG A 50 -4.79 13.39 10.87
N PHE A 51 -5.11 12.12 10.69
CA PHE A 51 -6.29 11.50 11.29
C PHE A 51 -5.99 10.84 12.65
N GLY A 52 -4.81 11.08 13.23
CA GLY A 52 -4.43 10.51 14.54
C GLY A 52 -4.07 9.03 14.50
N ILE A 53 -3.95 8.44 13.31
CA ILE A 53 -3.55 7.03 13.13
C ILE A 53 -2.03 6.99 13.10
N ARG A 54 -1.42 6.38 14.12
CA ARG A 54 0.02 6.12 14.13
C ARG A 54 0.35 5.12 13.03
N ALA A 55 1.40 5.40 12.28
CA ALA A 55 1.93 4.52 11.24
C ALA A 55 3.42 4.78 11.02
N VAL A 56 4.13 3.76 10.54
CA VAL A 56 5.55 3.79 10.20
C VAL A 56 5.77 3.30 8.77
N ALA A 57 6.87 3.74 8.15
CA ALA A 57 7.33 3.16 6.91
C ALA A 57 7.92 1.78 7.19
N MET A 58 7.54 0.79 6.39
CA MET A 58 8.06 -0.57 6.49
C MET A 58 8.65 -0.97 5.13
N PRO A 59 9.97 -1.21 5.05
CA PRO A 59 10.60 -1.72 3.83
C PRO A 59 10.26 -3.20 3.63
N CYS A 60 10.10 -3.59 2.38
CA CYS A 60 9.80 -4.96 2.02
C CYS A 60 10.29 -5.29 0.61
N LYS A 61 10.21 -6.56 0.27
CA LYS A 61 10.20 -7.03 -1.12
C LYS A 61 8.82 -7.60 -1.41
N VAL A 62 8.40 -7.49 -2.67
CA VAL A 62 7.09 -7.98 -3.08
C VAL A 62 7.26 -8.94 -4.24
N LYS A 63 6.65 -10.11 -4.15
CA LYS A 63 6.47 -11.03 -5.27
C LYS A 63 5.00 -11.12 -5.60
N VAL A 64 4.72 -11.25 -6.89
CA VAL A 64 3.37 -11.51 -7.38
C VAL A 64 3.40 -12.68 -8.32
N PHE A 65 2.38 -13.52 -8.23
CA PHE A 65 2.13 -14.64 -9.12
C PHE A 65 0.79 -14.40 -9.83
N ASN A 66 0.74 -14.62 -11.13
CA ASN A 66 -0.55 -14.66 -11.82
C ASN A 66 -1.35 -15.92 -11.37
N PRO A 67 -2.68 -15.96 -11.60
CA PRO A 67 -3.52 -17.04 -11.09
C PRO A 67 -3.07 -18.45 -11.53
N MET A 68 -2.57 -18.59 -12.76
CA MET A 68 -2.06 -19.86 -13.28
C MET A 68 -0.85 -20.35 -12.47
N TYR A 69 0.15 -19.48 -12.29
CA TYR A 69 1.34 -19.86 -11.56
C TYR A 69 1.04 -20.13 -10.08
N TRP A 70 0.17 -19.32 -9.48
CA TRP A 70 -0.25 -19.53 -8.10
C TRP A 70 -0.98 -20.86 -7.89
N LYS A 71 -1.86 -21.24 -8.81
CA LYS A 71 -2.55 -22.55 -8.78
C LYS A 71 -1.53 -23.69 -8.70
N ARG A 72 -0.49 -23.65 -9.54
CA ARG A 72 0.56 -24.66 -9.56
C ARG A 72 1.38 -24.71 -8.27
N ILE A 73 1.71 -23.55 -7.69
CA ILE A 73 2.38 -23.47 -6.39
C ILE A 73 1.54 -24.16 -5.31
N ARG A 74 0.22 -23.90 -5.28
CA ARG A 74 -0.71 -24.54 -4.33
C ARG A 74 -0.86 -26.05 -4.54
N GLU A 75 -0.73 -26.52 -5.78
CA GLU A 75 -0.74 -27.95 -6.12
C GLU A 75 0.56 -28.68 -5.73
N GLY A 76 1.51 -27.98 -5.10
CA GLY A 76 2.71 -28.59 -4.51
C GLY A 76 3.80 -28.93 -5.53
N VAL A 77 3.78 -28.32 -6.73
CA VAL A 77 4.83 -28.56 -7.71
C VAL A 77 6.13 -27.91 -7.23
N SER A 78 7.12 -28.75 -6.91
CA SER A 78 8.37 -28.38 -6.26
C SER A 78 9.37 -27.66 -7.18
N ASP A 79 9.33 -27.93 -8.49
CA ASP A 79 10.21 -27.27 -9.46
C ASP A 79 9.59 -25.97 -9.98
N ILE A 80 9.62 -24.93 -9.15
CA ILE A 80 9.19 -23.58 -9.51
C ILE A 80 10.17 -22.88 -10.47
N SER A 81 11.35 -23.46 -10.72
CA SER A 81 12.37 -22.87 -11.61
C SER A 81 11.98 -22.97 -13.10
N LYS A 82 11.10 -23.90 -13.44
CA LYS A 82 10.55 -24.07 -14.79
C LYS A 82 9.19 -23.42 -14.91
N HIS A 83 9.15 -22.19 -15.42
CA HIS A 83 7.89 -21.53 -15.77
C HIS A 83 7.21 -22.24 -16.95
N LEU A 84 5.94 -22.63 -16.79
CA LEU A 84 5.13 -23.10 -17.91
C LEU A 84 4.63 -21.93 -18.77
N PRO A 85 4.27 -22.17 -20.04
CA PRO A 85 3.62 -21.16 -20.87
C PRO A 85 2.40 -20.54 -20.16
N GLY A 86 2.39 -19.21 -20.05
CA GLY A 86 1.31 -18.48 -19.38
C GLY A 86 1.51 -18.28 -17.87
N GLU A 87 2.54 -18.87 -17.26
CA GLU A 87 2.90 -18.60 -15.86
C GLU A 87 3.81 -17.38 -15.73
N TRP A 88 3.42 -16.46 -14.85
CA TRP A 88 4.18 -15.23 -14.64
C TRP A 88 4.36 -14.95 -13.16
N SER A 89 5.59 -14.58 -12.79
CA SER A 89 5.87 -13.88 -11.55
C SER A 89 6.58 -12.56 -11.83
N VAL A 90 6.34 -11.59 -10.95
CA VAL A 90 6.99 -10.28 -10.98
C VAL A 90 7.45 -9.94 -9.57
N GLY A 91 8.61 -9.30 -9.44
CA GLY A 91 9.17 -8.91 -8.16
C GLY A 91 9.50 -7.41 -8.09
N ILE A 92 9.30 -6.79 -6.92
CA ILE A 92 9.83 -5.48 -6.56
C ILE A 92 10.89 -5.68 -5.47
N GLY A 93 12.06 -5.05 -5.59
CA GLY A 93 13.18 -5.19 -4.65
C GLY A 93 14.07 -6.41 -4.91
N TYR A 94 14.01 -6.99 -6.11
CA TYR A 94 14.84 -8.13 -6.54
C TYR A 94 15.80 -7.80 -7.70
N GLY A 95 15.91 -6.52 -8.09
CA GLY A 95 16.81 -6.12 -9.18
C GLY A 95 18.27 -6.20 -8.76
N TYR A 96 19.15 -6.63 -9.66
CA TYR A 96 20.59 -6.49 -9.51
C TYR A 96 21.06 -5.32 -10.37
N GLY A 97 21.69 -4.31 -9.76
CA GLY A 97 22.35 -3.27 -10.52
C GLY A 97 23.10 -2.31 -9.60
N PRO A 98 24.31 -1.86 -10.00
CA PRO A 98 24.90 -0.69 -9.38
C PRO A 98 23.93 0.45 -9.62
N THR A 99 23.40 0.94 -8.52
CA THR A 99 22.75 2.24 -8.47
C THR A 99 23.81 3.25 -8.91
N GLN A 100 23.42 4.23 -9.72
CA GLN A 100 24.36 5.17 -10.36
C GLN A 100 25.48 5.60 -9.39
N PRO A 101 26.75 5.74 -9.83
CA PRO A 101 27.83 6.15 -8.95
C PRO A 101 27.42 7.36 -8.09
N GLY A 102 27.42 7.19 -6.77
CA GLY A 102 27.02 8.24 -5.82
C GLY A 102 25.55 8.29 -5.41
N ARG A 103 24.69 7.36 -5.84
CA ARG A 103 23.31 7.21 -5.33
C ARG A 103 23.09 5.79 -4.84
N MET A 104 22.93 5.58 -3.55
CA MET A 104 22.35 4.33 -3.05
C MET A 104 20.86 4.29 -3.43
N ALA A 105 20.52 3.78 -4.62
CA ALA A 105 19.11 3.56 -4.93
C ALA A 105 18.58 2.43 -4.04
N PHE A 106 17.55 2.74 -3.27
CA PHE A 106 16.84 1.79 -2.45
C PHE A 106 16.31 0.63 -3.32
N ASN A 107 16.89 -0.56 -3.17
CA ASN A 107 16.46 -1.77 -3.86
C ASN A 107 15.44 -2.51 -3.01
N GLY A 108 14.24 -1.93 -2.93
CA GLY A 108 13.15 -2.45 -2.13
C GLY A 108 11.83 -1.81 -2.53
N HIS A 109 10.81 -2.19 -1.78
CA HIS A 109 9.51 -1.56 -1.77
C HIS A 109 9.25 -0.96 -0.40
N LEU A 110 8.39 0.06 -0.34
CA LEU A 110 8.06 0.73 0.91
C LEU A 110 6.55 0.82 1.03
N VAL A 111 6.03 0.50 2.22
CA VAL A 111 4.61 0.59 2.56
C VAL A 111 4.42 1.27 3.91
N ALA A 112 3.21 1.75 4.22
CA ALA A 112 2.87 2.25 5.55
C ALA A 112 2.23 1.13 6.39
N VAL A 113 2.63 0.99 7.65
CA VAL A 113 2.10 0.01 8.60
C VAL A 113 1.69 0.71 9.89
N THR A 114 0.46 0.53 10.36
CA THR A 114 -0.04 1.23 11.56
C THR A 114 0.54 0.69 12.87
N ASP A 115 0.79 -0.62 12.92
CA ASP A 115 1.40 -1.32 14.05
C ASP A 115 2.34 -2.41 13.50
N PRO A 116 3.66 -2.33 13.78
CA PRO A 116 4.66 -3.30 13.33
C PRO A 116 4.51 -4.72 13.87
N SER A 117 3.65 -4.95 14.87
CA SER A 117 3.36 -6.28 15.41
C SER A 117 2.09 -6.88 14.80
N ARG A 118 1.02 -6.09 14.73
CA ARG A 118 -0.25 -6.46 14.09
C ARG A 118 -1.10 -5.24 13.84
N GLY A 119 -1.39 -4.93 12.58
CA GLY A 119 -2.06 -3.68 12.22
C GLY A 119 -2.68 -3.68 10.84
N VAL A 120 -2.70 -2.51 10.21
CA VAL A 120 -3.08 -2.33 8.81
C VAL A 120 -1.85 -1.93 8.02
N MET A 121 -1.58 -2.65 6.93
CA MET A 121 -0.66 -2.22 5.90
C MET A 121 -1.43 -1.44 4.85
N VAL A 122 -0.87 -0.32 4.39
CA VAL A 122 -1.34 0.46 3.24
C VAL A 122 -0.24 0.50 2.19
N ASP A 123 -0.55 0.02 1.00
CA ASP A 123 0.32 0.09 -0.17
C ASP A 123 -0.39 0.83 -1.31
N LEU A 124 -0.05 2.11 -1.46
CA LEU A 124 -0.57 2.96 -2.52
C LEU A 124 0.11 2.72 -3.87
N SER A 125 1.25 2.05 -3.89
CA SER A 125 2.11 1.90 -5.07
C SER A 125 2.18 0.48 -5.60
N ILE A 126 1.40 -0.45 -5.03
CA ILE A 126 1.43 -1.85 -5.47
C ILE A 126 1.09 -2.01 -6.95
N ASP A 127 0.32 -1.07 -7.50
CA ASP A 127 -0.02 -1.05 -8.92
C ASP A 127 1.21 -1.08 -9.83
N GLN A 128 2.40 -0.66 -9.39
CA GLN A 128 3.67 -0.73 -10.15
C GLN A 128 4.03 -2.15 -10.62
N ILE A 129 3.58 -3.17 -9.88
CA ILE A 129 3.81 -4.58 -10.23
C ILE A 129 2.87 -5.08 -11.34
N SER A 130 1.80 -4.34 -11.63
CA SER A 130 0.77 -4.81 -12.56
C SER A 130 1.32 -5.02 -13.97
N ARG A 131 1.00 -6.18 -14.54
CA ARG A 131 1.26 -6.60 -15.92
C ARG A 131 -0.04 -7.21 -16.47
N PRO A 132 -1.01 -6.39 -16.91
CA PRO A 132 -2.34 -6.88 -17.28
C PRO A 132 -2.30 -7.94 -18.40
N ASN A 133 -1.39 -7.78 -19.37
CA ASN A 133 -1.14 -8.76 -20.43
C ASN A 133 -0.60 -10.11 -19.94
N LYS A 134 -0.23 -10.22 -18.65
CA LYS A 134 0.22 -11.44 -17.98
C LYS A 134 -0.79 -11.95 -16.95
N GLY A 135 -1.99 -11.37 -16.89
CA GLY A 135 -3.01 -11.68 -15.89
C GLY A 135 -2.69 -11.13 -14.50
N ILE A 136 -1.86 -10.08 -14.42
CA ILE A 136 -1.45 -9.45 -13.16
C ILE A 136 -2.00 -8.03 -13.09
N PHE A 137 -2.91 -7.76 -12.16
CA PHE A 137 -3.52 -6.44 -12.01
C PHE A 137 -3.81 -6.09 -10.55
N PHE A 138 -3.25 -4.98 -10.10
CA PHE A 138 -3.40 -4.47 -8.75
C PHE A 138 -3.76 -2.99 -8.75
N GLN A 139 -4.61 -2.63 -7.80
CA GLN A 139 -4.89 -1.27 -7.40
C GLN A 139 -4.28 -1.04 -6.00
N PRO A 140 -4.13 0.23 -5.58
CA PRO A 140 -3.83 0.56 -4.20
C PRO A 140 -4.66 -0.28 -3.23
N LEU A 141 -4.02 -0.80 -2.19
CA LEU A 141 -4.69 -1.67 -1.23
C LEU A 141 -4.34 -1.33 0.21
N ALA A 142 -5.25 -1.69 1.10
CA ALA A 142 -5.03 -1.73 2.54
C ALA A 142 -5.51 -3.09 3.04
N GLY A 143 -4.76 -3.71 3.93
CA GLY A 143 -5.07 -5.05 4.44
C GLY A 143 -4.48 -5.27 5.83
N THR A 144 -4.95 -6.33 6.49
CA THR A 144 -4.39 -6.76 7.78
C THR A 144 -2.91 -7.06 7.62
N PHE A 145 -2.09 -6.54 8.53
CA PHE A 145 -0.68 -6.88 8.66
C PHE A 145 -0.54 -7.79 9.88
N ASP A 146 0.01 -8.99 9.69
CA ASP A 146 0.11 -10.03 10.73
C ASP A 146 1.52 -10.64 10.81
N GLY A 147 2.55 -9.86 10.48
CA GLY A 147 3.95 -10.25 10.64
C GLY A 147 4.80 -10.19 9.36
N PRO A 148 5.98 -10.84 9.38
CA PRO A 148 7.06 -10.60 8.42
C PRO A 148 6.81 -11.17 7.02
N GLN A 149 5.86 -12.09 6.89
CA GLN A 149 5.40 -12.60 5.60
C GLN A 149 3.89 -12.48 5.53
N PHE A 150 3.41 -11.84 4.47
CA PHE A 150 1.98 -11.59 4.29
C PHE A 150 1.58 -11.87 2.84
N GLY A 151 0.49 -12.61 2.66
CA GLY A 151 -0.04 -13.00 1.36
C GLY A 151 -1.46 -12.51 1.13
N TYR A 152 -1.77 -12.07 -0.10
CA TYR A 152 -3.12 -11.65 -0.47
C TYR A 152 -3.50 -12.24 -1.82
N GLU A 153 -4.56 -13.05 -1.88
CA GLU A 153 -5.14 -13.52 -3.13
C GLU A 153 -6.12 -12.48 -3.67
N THR A 154 -5.97 -12.12 -4.94
CA THR A 154 -6.91 -11.26 -5.67
C THR A 154 -7.31 -11.92 -6.98
N ALA A 155 -8.37 -11.40 -7.61
CA ALA A 155 -8.68 -11.76 -8.98
C ALA A 155 -7.51 -11.48 -9.95
N GLY A 156 -6.63 -10.52 -9.62
CA GLY A 156 -5.46 -10.15 -10.40
C GLY A 156 -4.17 -10.89 -10.03
N GLY A 157 -4.24 -11.96 -9.21
CA GLY A 157 -3.09 -12.75 -8.79
C GLY A 157 -2.84 -12.73 -7.28
N THR A 158 -1.76 -13.39 -6.87
CA THR A 158 -1.38 -13.52 -5.46
C THR A 158 -0.16 -12.69 -5.14
N LEU A 159 -0.27 -11.85 -4.11
CA LEU A 159 0.81 -11.05 -3.54
C LEU A 159 1.52 -11.81 -2.43
N GLN A 160 2.83 -11.61 -2.31
CA GLN A 160 3.62 -12.00 -1.16
C GLN A 160 4.56 -10.85 -0.79
N TYR A 161 4.45 -10.35 0.43
CA TYR A 161 5.36 -9.37 1.02
C TYR A 161 6.38 -10.09 1.91
N ASP A 162 7.63 -9.65 1.82
CA ASP A 162 8.76 -10.09 2.64
C ASP A 162 9.37 -8.85 3.29
N PHE A 163 9.04 -8.63 4.57
CA PHE A 163 9.38 -7.40 5.28
C PHE A 163 10.79 -7.45 5.88
N ASP A 164 11.54 -6.37 5.73
CA ASP A 164 12.91 -6.24 6.25
C ASP A 164 13.04 -4.99 7.14
N PRO A 165 12.48 -5.00 8.36
CA PRO A 165 12.46 -3.83 9.23
C PRO A 165 13.85 -3.28 9.57
N THR A 166 14.92 -4.05 9.31
CA THR A 166 16.31 -3.65 9.54
C THR A 166 16.91 -2.82 8.40
N ASN A 167 16.29 -2.82 7.22
CA ASN A 167 16.77 -2.07 6.07
C ASN A 167 16.45 -0.57 6.21
N THR A 168 17.48 0.24 6.47
CA THR A 168 17.33 1.69 6.65
C THR A 168 17.68 2.50 5.41
N ALA A 169 17.98 1.87 4.26
CA ALA A 169 18.46 2.55 3.06
C ALA A 169 17.47 3.55 2.45
N TYR A 170 16.19 3.50 2.85
CA TYR A 170 15.15 4.44 2.42
C TYR A 170 15.04 5.71 3.28
N GLN A 171 15.64 5.74 4.48
CA GLN A 171 15.35 6.77 5.49
C GLN A 171 15.69 8.18 5.01
N GLU A 172 16.83 8.37 4.35
CA GLU A 172 17.20 9.68 3.79
C GLU A 172 16.23 10.12 2.68
N SER A 173 15.73 9.16 1.90
CA SER A 173 14.84 9.46 0.78
C SER A 173 13.43 9.84 1.24
N ILE A 174 12.88 9.15 2.24
CA ILE A 174 11.53 9.43 2.74
C ILE A 174 11.46 10.80 3.43
N TYR A 175 12.54 11.26 4.08
CA TYR A 175 12.57 12.56 4.75
C TYR A 175 13.25 13.67 3.93
N SER A 176 13.64 13.38 2.69
CA SER A 176 14.30 14.37 1.83
C SER A 176 13.42 15.59 1.55
N THR A 177 14.04 16.78 1.57
CA THR A 177 13.35 18.09 1.53
C THR A 177 12.88 18.53 0.14
N GLY A 178 13.47 17.97 -0.92
CA GLY A 178 13.29 18.46 -2.30
C GLY A 178 11.88 18.36 -2.88
N GLN A 179 10.97 17.60 -2.25
CA GLN A 179 9.60 17.37 -2.76
C GLN A 179 8.51 17.75 -1.74
N HIS A 180 8.86 18.53 -0.71
CA HIS A 180 7.94 18.83 0.40
C HIS A 180 6.66 19.55 -0.04
N SER A 181 6.73 20.53 -0.93
CA SER A 181 5.56 21.31 -1.35
C SER A 181 4.53 20.44 -2.07
N VAL A 182 4.96 19.68 -3.07
CA VAL A 182 4.09 18.78 -3.85
C VAL A 182 3.47 17.70 -2.97
N ILE A 183 4.26 17.09 -2.06
CA ILE A 183 3.72 16.08 -1.14
C ILE A 183 2.69 16.70 -0.20
N ASN A 184 2.94 17.89 0.35
CA ASN A 184 2.00 18.57 1.22
C ASN A 184 0.69 18.92 0.50
N GLU A 185 0.74 19.35 -0.75
CA GLU A 185 -0.44 19.59 -1.59
C GLU A 185 -1.26 18.30 -1.77
N ILE A 186 -0.61 17.20 -2.17
CA ILE A 186 -1.27 15.89 -2.31
C ILE A 186 -1.94 15.45 -1.00
N VAL A 187 -1.26 15.63 0.14
CA VAL A 187 -1.78 15.28 1.47
C VAL A 187 -2.97 16.17 1.83
N ASN A 188 -2.89 17.48 1.60
CA ASN A 188 -3.99 18.43 1.86
C ASN A 188 -5.24 18.04 1.09
N ASP A 189 -5.12 17.85 -0.22
CA ASP A 189 -6.25 17.53 -1.06
C ASP A 189 -6.86 16.17 -0.70
N THR A 190 -6.01 15.20 -0.35
CA THR A 190 -6.46 13.86 0.09
C THR A 190 -7.20 13.92 1.41
N CYS A 191 -6.71 14.69 2.39
CA CYS A 191 -7.42 14.90 3.65
C CYS A 191 -8.76 15.62 3.43
N ASN A 192 -8.82 16.62 2.56
CA ASN A 192 -10.05 17.37 2.27
C ASN A 192 -11.16 16.46 1.73
N ASP A 193 -10.85 15.58 0.77
CA ASP A 193 -11.82 14.63 0.23
C ASP A 193 -12.26 13.58 1.26
N ILE A 194 -11.32 13.09 2.08
CA ILE A 194 -11.65 12.15 3.17
C ILE A 194 -12.61 12.82 4.15
N HIS A 195 -12.35 14.07 4.56
CA HIS A 195 -13.25 14.83 5.44
C HIS A 195 -14.61 15.07 4.82
N GLU A 196 -14.69 15.42 3.53
CA GLU A 196 -15.97 15.57 2.81
C GLU A 196 -16.76 14.26 2.80
N ARG A 197 -16.08 13.13 2.55
CA ARG A 197 -16.70 11.80 2.59
C ARG A 197 -17.21 11.44 3.99
N MET A 198 -16.44 11.73 5.03
CA MET A 198 -16.86 11.54 6.42
C MET A 198 -18.10 12.38 6.75
N ARG A 199 -18.13 13.66 6.34
CA ARG A 199 -19.29 14.55 6.52
C ARG A 199 -20.54 14.02 5.81
N THR A 200 -20.40 13.59 4.55
CA THR A 200 -21.49 13.00 3.77
C THR A 200 -22.04 11.73 4.42
N GLN A 201 -21.17 10.87 4.96
CA GLN A 201 -21.57 9.65 5.64
C GLN A 201 -22.31 9.95 6.96
N ALA A 202 -21.80 10.90 7.76
CA ALA A 202 -22.46 11.32 8.99
C ALA A 202 -23.87 11.88 8.72
N ALA A 203 -24.03 12.69 7.68
CA ALA A 203 -25.33 13.23 7.27
C ALA A 203 -26.33 12.13 6.87
N ARG A 204 -25.87 11.07 6.17
CA ARG A 204 -26.71 9.92 5.82
C ARG A 204 -27.15 9.14 7.06
N ASN A 205 -26.24 8.89 7.99
CA ASN A 205 -26.54 8.16 9.22
C ASN A 205 -27.53 8.94 10.11
N GLY A 206 -27.37 10.27 10.22
CA GLY A 206 -28.29 11.12 10.96
C GLY A 206 -29.72 11.11 10.39
N ARG A 207 -29.88 11.06 9.07
CA ARG A 207 -31.20 10.92 8.43
C ARG A 207 -31.85 9.57 8.69
N ASN A 208 -31.08 8.48 8.66
CA ASN A 208 -31.60 7.14 8.92
C ASN A 208 -32.08 6.97 10.37
N ASN A 209 -31.42 7.63 11.33
CA ASN A 209 -31.83 7.60 12.74
C ASN A 209 -33.04 8.50 13.05
N ALA A 210 -33.39 9.44 12.17
CA ALA A 210 -34.57 10.29 12.33
C ALA A 210 -35.87 9.67 11.78
N ILE A 211 -35.75 8.54 11.06
CA ILE A 211 -36.87 7.82 10.43
C ILE A 211 -37.18 6.50 11.17
N ALA A 212 -36.34 6.10 12.12
CA ALA A 212 -36.50 4.92 12.98
C ALA A 212 -37.03 5.32 14.36
#